data_AF-A0A2D9N790-F1
#
_entry.id   AF-A0A2D9N790-F1
#
_cell.length_a   1.000
_cell.length_b   1.000
_cell.length_c   1.000
_cell.angle_alpha   90.00
_cell.angle_beta   90.00
_cell.angle_gamma   90.00
#
_symmetry.space_group_name_H-M   'P 1'
#
loop_
_entity.id
_entity.type
_entity.pdbx_description
1 polymer ?
#
loop_
_entity_poly.entity_id
_entity_poly.type
_entity_poly.pdbx_seq_one_letter_code
_entity_poly.pdbx_strand_id
1 'polypeptide(L)'
;MKILYLLASILLIYSCKQDTGKSDSFQSNTMEVTIKTNDSTDVDIVLKDIVIVNEEARELNYAGVQLAKKGKYRKAEKKFIAAFRIEPENPIILNNMGNIYREIGTNKMALEYYSESFIASDSTYFNAGYNMGIAYCNLGEYDKSLKILQKVIEDTDDPNRIMISEYAKVRVYLSQNDCDRAKQLYIKIKTDLDEFPQFRKNREKLENRIKNCVNNI
;
A
#
# COMPACT_ATOMS: atom_id res chain seq x y z
N MET A 1 -32.41 55.48 -15.36
CA MET A 1 -32.35 56.23 -14.08
C MET A 1 -32.77 55.27 -12.98
N LYS A 2 -31.99 54.87 -11.98
CA LYS A 2 -30.84 55.48 -11.29
C LYS A 2 -29.78 54.41 -10.95
N ILE A 3 -28.53 54.85 -11.03
CA ILE A 3 -27.31 54.30 -10.42
C ILE A 3 -27.26 54.78 -8.95
N LEU A 4 -26.63 54.02 -8.02
CA LEU A 4 -25.76 54.44 -6.88
C LEU A 4 -25.63 53.23 -5.90
N TYR A 5 -24.51 52.53 -5.75
CA TYR A 5 -23.19 52.82 -5.12
C TYR A 5 -23.14 52.85 -3.56
N LEU A 6 -22.09 52.16 -3.04
CA LEU A 6 -21.35 52.39 -1.78
C LEU A 6 -22.00 51.85 -0.47
N LEU A 7 -21.34 51.11 0.43
CA LEU A 7 -20.04 51.32 1.07
C LEU A 7 -19.46 50.05 1.73
N ALA A 8 -18.13 49.98 1.73
CA ALA A 8 -17.29 49.07 2.52
C ALA A 8 -17.17 49.49 4.00
N SER A 9 -16.92 48.53 4.89
CA SER A 9 -16.17 48.70 6.16
C SER A 9 -15.80 47.32 6.73
N ILE A 10 -14.53 46.91 6.61
CA ILE A 10 -13.44 47.03 7.61
C ILE A 10 -13.46 45.91 8.68
N LEU A 11 -12.40 45.12 8.56
CA LEU A 11 -11.74 44.13 9.42
C LEU A 11 -11.50 44.56 10.90
N LEU A 12 -11.64 43.58 11.84
CA LEU A 12 -10.77 43.22 13.00
C LEU A 12 -11.39 43.11 14.43
N ILE A 13 -11.48 41.84 14.88
CA ILE A 13 -11.09 41.19 16.17
C ILE A 13 -11.84 41.47 17.51
N TYR A 14 -12.02 40.35 18.22
CA TYR A 14 -12.28 40.07 19.65
C TYR A 14 -13.78 39.94 20.00
N SER A 15 -14.29 38.85 20.58
CA SER A 15 -13.72 37.62 21.13
C SER A 15 -14.85 36.59 21.22
N CYS A 16 -14.57 35.30 21.06
CA CYS A 16 -15.38 34.30 21.76
C CYS A 16 -14.49 33.20 22.32
N LYS A 17 -14.79 32.92 23.58
CA LYS A 17 -14.05 32.15 24.55
C LYS A 17 -14.00 30.68 24.14
N GLN A 18 -12.96 30.01 24.62
CA GLN A 18 -12.71 28.59 24.56
C GLN A 18 -13.97 27.77 24.85
N ASP A 19 -14.37 26.93 23.91
CA ASP A 19 -15.03 25.67 24.22
C ASP A 19 -13.98 24.56 24.14
N THR A 20 -13.79 23.93 25.29
CA THR A 20 -12.90 22.78 25.50
C THR A 20 -13.76 21.54 25.39
N GLY A 21 -13.49 20.66 24.42
CA GLY A 21 -14.26 19.43 24.30
C GLY A 21 -14.04 18.66 23.02
N LYS A 22 -12.88 18.01 22.91
CA LYS A 22 -12.50 17.00 21.92
C LYS A 22 -12.36 17.52 20.48
N SER A 23 -11.17 18.02 20.18
CA SER A 23 -10.64 17.98 18.83
C SER A 23 -10.67 16.53 18.34
N ASP A 24 -11.35 16.29 17.23
CA ASP A 24 -11.16 15.12 16.37
C ASP A 24 -9.68 15.06 15.95
N SER A 25 -8.84 14.45 16.79
CA SER A 25 -7.51 14.03 16.41
C SER A 25 -7.66 12.73 15.64
N PHE A 26 -8.16 12.83 14.41
CA PHE A 26 -7.93 11.81 13.39
C PHE A 26 -6.43 11.88 13.05
N GLN A 27 -5.57 11.44 13.98
CA GLN A 27 -4.22 11.07 13.64
C GLN A 27 -4.35 9.99 12.57
N SER A 28 -3.67 10.16 11.44
CA SER A 28 -3.54 9.13 10.41
C SER A 28 -2.86 7.90 11.01
N ASN A 29 -3.65 7.08 11.70
CA ASN A 29 -3.24 5.82 12.29
C ASN A 29 -3.33 4.78 11.17
N THR A 30 -2.30 4.72 10.32
CA THR A 30 -2.21 3.65 9.32
C THR A 30 -2.33 2.31 10.05
N MET A 31 -3.44 1.62 9.80
CA MET A 31 -3.73 0.30 10.37
C MET A 31 -2.88 -0.80 9.72
N GLU A 32 -2.09 -0.43 8.72
CA GLU A 32 -1.23 -1.35 7.99
C GLU A 32 0.25 -1.00 8.14
N VAL A 33 1.06 -2.05 8.02
CA VAL A 33 2.50 -1.90 7.90
C VAL A 33 2.82 -1.41 6.49
N THR A 34 2.89 -0.09 6.33
CA THR A 34 3.57 0.55 5.19
C THR A 34 5.07 0.42 5.41
N ILE A 35 5.74 -0.45 4.63
CA ILE A 35 7.16 -0.73 4.82
C ILE A 35 7.92 0.18 3.87
N LYS A 36 8.68 1.13 4.44
CA LYS A 36 9.67 1.92 3.70
C LYS A 36 10.83 1.03 3.27
N THR A 37 10.61 0.16 2.28
CA THR A 37 11.72 -0.41 1.53
C THR A 37 12.37 0.70 0.71
N ASN A 38 13.65 0.58 0.37
CA ASN A 38 14.30 1.55 -0.52
C ASN A 38 13.62 1.67 -1.90
N ASP A 39 12.71 0.75 -2.23
CA ASP A 39 11.96 0.65 -3.48
C ASP A 39 10.43 0.69 -3.26
N SER A 40 9.94 1.14 -2.09
CA SER A 40 8.50 1.04 -1.75
C SER A 40 7.67 1.98 -2.61
N THR A 41 6.89 1.40 -3.52
CA THR A 41 5.71 2.00 -4.15
C THR A 41 4.48 1.92 -3.25
N ASP A 42 4.69 1.76 -1.94
CA ASP A 42 3.63 1.65 -0.95
C ASP A 42 2.82 2.95 -0.96
N VAL A 43 1.64 2.87 -1.57
CA VAL A 43 0.61 3.90 -1.45
C VAL A 43 -0.18 3.54 -0.21
N ASP A 44 -0.30 4.48 0.72
CA ASP A 44 -1.25 4.40 1.82
C ASP A 44 -2.67 4.43 1.23
N ILE A 45 -3.14 3.28 0.72
CA ILE A 45 -4.50 3.14 0.20
C ILE A 45 -5.39 2.80 1.40
N VAL A 46 -5.89 3.86 2.03
CA VAL A 46 -6.89 3.75 3.10
C VAL A 46 -8.19 3.25 2.46
N LEU A 47 -8.61 2.03 2.81
CA LEU A 47 -9.90 1.50 2.41
C LEU A 47 -11.02 1.97 3.34
N LYS A 48 -12.19 2.17 2.73
CA LYS A 48 -13.43 2.60 3.40
C LYS A 48 -14.24 1.44 3.98
N ASP A 49 -14.00 0.20 3.52
CA ASP A 49 -14.93 -0.93 3.76
C ASP A 49 -14.35 -2.13 4.52
N ILE A 50 -13.02 -2.28 4.57
CA ILE A 50 -12.36 -3.31 5.41
C ILE A 50 -11.84 -2.62 6.66
N VAL A 51 -12.35 -3.00 7.82
CA VAL A 51 -11.98 -2.44 9.12
C VAL A 51 -11.71 -3.57 10.12
N ILE A 52 -10.85 -3.30 11.11
CA ILE A 52 -10.77 -4.11 12.32
C ILE A 52 -11.89 -3.63 13.23
N VAL A 53 -12.86 -4.48 13.57
CA VAL A 53 -14.13 -4.08 14.21
C VAL A 53 -13.95 -3.88 15.72
N ASN A 54 -13.27 -4.82 16.36
CA ASN A 54 -12.97 -4.88 17.78
C ASN A 54 -11.85 -3.88 18.14
N GLU A 55 -12.10 -3.06 19.16
CA GLU A 55 -11.17 -2.01 19.59
C GLU A 55 -9.85 -2.59 20.12
N GLU A 56 -9.89 -3.66 20.91
CA GLU A 56 -8.69 -4.31 21.44
C GLU A 56 -7.84 -4.89 20.30
N ALA A 57 -8.46 -5.57 19.34
CA ALA A 57 -7.77 -6.06 18.15
C ALA A 57 -7.14 -4.92 17.34
N ARG A 58 -7.86 -3.79 17.22
CA ARG A 58 -7.41 -2.59 16.52
C ARG A 58 -6.18 -1.97 17.20
N GLU A 59 -6.22 -1.81 18.52
CA GLU A 59 -5.09 -1.30 19.31
C GLU A 59 -3.87 -2.22 19.25
N LEU A 60 -4.09 -3.54 19.37
CA LEU A 60 -3.04 -4.55 19.25
C LEU A 60 -2.39 -4.50 17.87
N ASN A 61 -3.20 -4.46 16.81
CA ASN A 61 -2.72 -4.34 15.44
C ASN A 61 -1.93 -3.03 15.24
N TYR A 62 -2.47 -1.90 15.70
CA TYR A 62 -1.77 -0.61 15.61
C TYR A 62 -0.42 -0.64 16.34
N ALA A 63 -0.36 -1.19 17.55
CA ALA A 63 0.89 -1.37 18.28
C ALA A 63 1.88 -2.28 17.52
N GLY A 64 1.38 -3.34 16.87
CA GLY A 64 2.16 -4.19 15.97
C GLY A 64 2.77 -3.41 14.82
N VAL A 65 1.98 -2.57 14.14
CA VAL A 65 2.45 -1.69 13.05
C VAL A 65 3.55 -0.74 13.54
N GLN A 66 3.37 -0.11 14.70
CA GLN A 66 4.37 0.81 15.25
C GLN A 66 5.70 0.10 15.60
N LEU A 67 5.63 -1.15 16.04
CA LEU A 67 6.81 -1.97 16.30
C LEU A 67 7.50 -2.41 14.99
N ALA A 68 6.73 -2.80 13.99
CA ALA A 68 7.20 -3.17 12.67
C ALA A 68 7.97 -2.03 11.99
N LYS A 69 7.40 -0.81 12.01
CA LYS A 69 8.05 0.41 11.50
C LYS A 69 9.38 0.73 12.19
N LYS A 70 9.61 0.21 13.40
CA LYS A 70 10.86 0.32 14.17
C LYS A 70 11.81 -0.88 13.97
N GLY A 71 11.51 -1.78 13.02
CA GLY A 71 12.28 -3.01 12.76
C GLY A 71 12.15 -4.06 13.86
N LYS A 72 11.22 -3.92 14.82
CA LYS A 72 11.05 -4.84 15.96
C LYS A 72 10.12 -5.99 15.59
N TYR A 73 10.45 -6.72 14.53
CA TYR A 73 9.55 -7.70 13.89
C TYR A 73 9.01 -8.78 14.82
N ARG A 74 9.85 -9.41 15.67
CA ARG A 74 9.37 -10.41 16.67
C ARG A 74 8.41 -9.83 17.70
N LYS A 75 8.52 -8.54 18.04
CA LYS A 75 7.57 -7.90 18.97
C LYS A 75 6.27 -7.52 18.24
N ALA A 76 6.37 -7.11 16.98
CA ALA A 76 5.22 -6.87 16.12
C ALA A 76 4.39 -8.14 15.91
N GLU A 77 5.05 -9.26 15.58
CA GLU A 77 4.44 -10.59 15.45
C GLU A 77 3.60 -10.95 16.68
N LYS A 78 4.14 -10.79 17.90
CA LYS A 78 3.38 -11.05 19.13
C LYS A 78 2.10 -10.21 19.25
N LYS A 79 2.13 -8.96 18.77
CA LYS A 79 0.96 -8.08 18.78
C LYS A 79 -0.06 -8.46 17.71
N PHE A 80 0.39 -8.81 16.51
CA PHE A 80 -0.49 -9.29 15.46
C PHE A 80 -1.11 -10.66 15.79
N ILE A 81 -0.38 -11.59 16.40
CA ILE A 81 -0.94 -12.86 16.90
C ILE A 81 -2.03 -12.59 17.95
N ALA A 82 -1.82 -11.63 18.85
CA ALA A 82 -2.83 -11.27 19.83
C ALA A 82 -4.09 -10.68 19.16
N ALA A 83 -3.93 -9.81 18.17
CA ALA A 83 -5.05 -9.26 17.39
C ALA A 83 -5.78 -10.36 16.59
N PHE A 84 -5.04 -11.27 15.96
CA PHE A 84 -5.56 -12.41 15.21
C PHE A 84 -6.38 -13.37 16.09
N ARG A 85 -6.01 -13.55 17.37
CA ARG A 85 -6.83 -14.36 18.29
C ARG A 85 -8.21 -13.76 18.56
N ILE A 86 -8.38 -12.46 18.34
CA ILE A 86 -9.65 -11.75 18.53
C ILE A 86 -10.44 -11.73 17.22
N GLU A 87 -9.77 -11.42 16.11
CA GLU A 87 -10.35 -11.44 14.76
C GLU A 87 -9.50 -12.27 13.79
N PRO A 88 -9.69 -13.60 13.76
CA PRO A 88 -8.83 -14.50 13.00
C PRO A 88 -8.95 -14.33 11.48
N GLU A 89 -10.11 -13.89 11.00
CA GLU A 89 -10.39 -13.74 9.57
C GLU A 89 -10.27 -12.28 9.11
N ASN A 90 -9.72 -11.38 9.92
CA ASN A 90 -9.61 -9.98 9.49
C ASN A 90 -8.52 -9.82 8.41
N PRO A 91 -8.85 -9.34 7.20
CA PRO A 91 -7.88 -9.22 6.11
C PRO A 91 -6.71 -8.30 6.44
N ILE A 92 -6.91 -7.22 7.21
CA ILE A 92 -5.86 -6.27 7.59
C ILE A 92 -4.83 -6.96 8.50
N ILE A 93 -5.30 -7.71 9.51
CA ILE A 93 -4.42 -8.39 10.47
C ILE A 93 -3.61 -9.47 9.74
N LEU A 94 -4.25 -10.27 8.89
CA LEU A 94 -3.61 -11.29 8.08
C LEU A 94 -2.56 -10.69 7.12
N ASN A 95 -2.89 -9.60 6.43
CA ASN A 95 -1.96 -8.89 5.56
C ASN A 95 -0.74 -8.36 6.35
N ASN A 96 -0.95 -7.82 7.54
CA ASN A 96 0.12 -7.35 8.41
C ASN A 96 1.02 -8.48 8.92
N MET A 97 0.46 -9.66 9.22
CA MET A 97 1.26 -10.86 9.50
C MET A 97 2.14 -11.22 8.30
N GLY A 98 1.56 -11.26 7.09
CA GLY A 98 2.31 -11.52 5.86
C GLY A 98 3.46 -10.53 5.65
N ASN A 99 3.21 -9.23 5.88
CA ASN A 99 4.23 -8.19 5.79
C ASN A 99 5.41 -8.44 6.73
N ILE A 100 5.16 -8.87 7.97
CA ILE A 100 6.24 -9.21 8.91
C ILE A 100 7.05 -10.40 8.43
N TYR A 101 6.41 -11.47 7.96
CA TYR A 101 7.14 -12.64 7.47
C TYR A 101 7.92 -12.37 6.19
N ARG A 102 7.45 -11.46 5.33
CA ARG A 102 8.20 -10.99 4.17
C ARG A 102 9.49 -10.30 4.61
N GLU A 103 9.42 -9.42 5.61
CA GLU A 103 10.58 -8.69 6.13
C GLU A 103 11.59 -9.58 6.86
N ILE A 104 11.13 -10.65 7.50
CA ILE A 104 12.00 -11.65 8.13
C ILE A 104 12.69 -12.54 7.06
N GLY A 105 12.25 -12.46 5.79
CA GLY A 105 12.80 -13.23 4.67
C GLY A 105 12.10 -14.57 4.44
N THR A 106 11.03 -14.86 5.16
CA THR A 106 10.25 -16.09 5.03
C THR A 106 9.09 -15.89 4.06
N ASN A 107 9.41 -15.71 2.77
CA ASN A 107 8.42 -15.40 1.72
C ASN A 107 7.31 -16.46 1.57
N LYS A 108 7.57 -17.73 1.91
CA LYS A 108 6.54 -18.79 1.91
C LYS A 108 5.45 -18.55 2.96
N MET A 109 5.85 -18.28 4.20
CA MET A 109 4.90 -17.91 5.27
C MET A 109 4.19 -16.60 4.96
N ALA A 110 4.90 -15.62 4.37
CA ALA A 110 4.28 -14.38 3.93
C ALA A 110 3.14 -14.65 2.94
N LEU A 111 3.39 -15.52 1.95
CA LEU A 111 2.41 -15.91 0.95
C LEU A 111 1.19 -16.64 1.56
N GLU A 112 1.39 -17.50 2.55
CA GLU A 112 0.30 -18.16 3.28
C GLU A 112 -0.65 -17.11 3.89
N TYR A 113 -0.13 -16.18 4.68
CA TYR A 113 -0.94 -15.12 5.30
C TYR A 113 -1.57 -14.16 4.30
N TYR A 114 -0.87 -13.80 3.23
CA TYR A 114 -1.47 -12.97 2.18
C TYR A 114 -2.59 -13.72 1.45
N SER A 115 -2.45 -15.03 1.23
CA SER A 115 -3.51 -15.86 0.63
C SER A 115 -4.74 -15.95 1.53
N GLU A 116 -4.54 -16.16 2.84
CA GLU A 116 -5.64 -16.15 3.81
C GLU A 116 -6.33 -14.78 3.85
N SER A 117 -5.56 -13.69 3.87
CA SER A 117 -6.10 -12.32 3.80
C SER A 117 -6.94 -12.09 2.54
N PHE A 118 -6.43 -12.53 1.39
CA PHE A 118 -7.13 -12.39 0.12
C PHE A 118 -8.43 -13.19 0.11
N ILE A 119 -8.43 -14.43 0.59
CA ILE A 119 -9.62 -15.28 0.69
C ILE A 119 -10.65 -14.68 1.65
N ALA A 120 -10.22 -14.23 2.84
CA ALA A 120 -11.12 -13.66 3.85
C ALA A 120 -11.80 -12.35 3.42
N SER A 121 -11.25 -11.69 2.39
CA SER A 121 -11.83 -10.51 1.76
C SER A 121 -12.66 -10.81 0.51
N ASP A 122 -13.01 -12.07 0.27
CA ASP A 122 -13.63 -12.54 -0.98
C ASP A 122 -12.82 -12.12 -2.23
N SER A 123 -11.49 -12.14 -2.13
CA SER A 123 -10.55 -11.68 -3.16
C SER A 123 -10.60 -10.19 -3.51
N THR A 124 -11.26 -9.34 -2.72
CA THR A 124 -11.41 -7.90 -3.02
C THR A 124 -10.34 -7.03 -2.36
N TYR A 125 -9.55 -7.60 -1.42
CA TYR A 125 -8.53 -6.82 -0.75
C TYR A 125 -7.28 -6.63 -1.61
N PHE A 126 -7.19 -5.45 -2.24
CA PHE A 126 -6.07 -5.07 -3.11
C PHE A 126 -4.68 -5.33 -2.49
N ASN A 127 -4.45 -4.89 -1.24
CA ASN A 127 -3.12 -5.00 -0.62
C ASN A 127 -2.68 -6.45 -0.45
N ALA A 128 -3.62 -7.34 -0.10
CA ALA A 128 -3.34 -8.77 -0.01
C ALA A 128 -2.94 -9.34 -1.37
N GLY A 129 -3.73 -9.11 -2.42
CA GLY A 129 -3.43 -9.62 -3.76
C GLY A 129 -2.16 -9.02 -4.37
N TYR A 130 -1.91 -7.73 -4.18
CA TYR A 130 -0.66 -7.07 -4.58
C TYR A 130 0.55 -7.68 -3.85
N ASN A 131 0.46 -7.85 -2.53
CA ASN A 131 1.54 -8.44 -1.73
C ASN A 131 1.78 -9.92 -2.07
N MET A 132 0.74 -10.70 -2.41
CA MET A 132 0.89 -12.03 -2.97
C MET A 132 1.70 -11.99 -4.27
N GLY A 133 1.42 -11.04 -5.17
CA GLY A 133 2.18 -10.84 -6.41
C GLY A 133 3.67 -10.62 -6.14
N ILE A 134 3.99 -9.70 -5.23
CA ILE A 134 5.39 -9.45 -4.82
C ILE A 134 6.01 -10.71 -4.19
N ALA A 135 5.30 -11.42 -3.33
CA ALA A 135 5.80 -12.64 -2.70
C ALA A 135 6.09 -13.76 -3.71
N TYR A 136 5.19 -13.99 -4.68
CA TYR A 136 5.42 -14.93 -5.78
C TYR A 136 6.64 -14.54 -6.62
N CYS A 137 6.82 -13.25 -6.93
CA CYS A 137 8.01 -12.77 -7.64
C CYS A 137 9.30 -13.06 -6.85
N ASN A 138 9.30 -12.84 -5.53
CA ASN A 138 10.45 -13.12 -4.68
C ASN A 138 10.78 -14.61 -4.56
N LEU A 139 9.78 -15.49 -4.77
CA LEU A 139 9.95 -16.94 -4.81
C LEU A 139 10.35 -17.46 -6.20
N GLY A 140 10.44 -16.60 -7.22
CA GLY A 140 10.70 -16.98 -8.60
C GLY A 140 9.48 -17.56 -9.33
N GLU A 141 8.30 -17.51 -8.71
CA GLU A 141 7.03 -18.02 -9.28
C GLU A 141 6.36 -16.93 -10.14
N TYR A 142 7.06 -16.49 -11.16
CA TYR A 142 6.72 -15.30 -11.92
C TYR A 142 5.36 -15.37 -12.63
N ASP A 143 4.97 -16.53 -13.17
CA ASP A 143 3.67 -16.70 -13.83
C ASP A 143 2.51 -16.50 -12.86
N LYS A 144 2.64 -17.01 -11.62
CA LYS A 144 1.65 -16.79 -10.56
C LYS A 144 1.62 -15.34 -10.11
N SER A 145 2.79 -14.70 -10.04
CA SER A 145 2.90 -13.26 -9.77
C SER A 145 2.15 -12.42 -10.80
N LEU A 146 2.36 -12.67 -12.10
CA LEU A 146 1.66 -11.94 -13.16
C LEU A 146 0.15 -12.20 -13.13
N LYS A 147 -0.26 -13.44 -12.87
CA LYS A 147 -1.68 -13.82 -12.78
C LYS A 147 -2.41 -13.09 -11.65
N ILE A 148 -1.84 -13.06 -10.44
CA ILE A 148 -2.51 -12.39 -9.30
C ILE A 148 -2.51 -10.86 -9.47
N LEU A 149 -1.42 -10.28 -10.00
CA LEU A 149 -1.36 -8.86 -10.31
C LEU A 149 -2.38 -8.47 -11.39
N GLN A 150 -2.60 -9.33 -12.39
CA GLN A 150 -3.63 -9.12 -13.40
C GLN A 150 -5.04 -9.20 -12.79
N LYS A 151 -5.30 -10.17 -11.89
CA LYS A 151 -6.59 -10.27 -11.20
C LYS A 151 -6.93 -9.01 -10.40
N VAL A 152 -5.99 -8.45 -9.64
CA VAL A 152 -6.26 -7.23 -8.85
C VAL A 152 -6.42 -5.98 -9.71
N ILE A 153 -5.91 -5.98 -10.94
CA ILE A 153 -6.16 -4.92 -11.93
C ILE A 153 -7.59 -5.02 -12.47
N GLU A 154 -8.07 -6.24 -12.75
CA GLU A 154 -9.41 -6.49 -13.27
C GLU A 154 -10.52 -6.20 -12.25
N ASP A 155 -10.21 -6.24 -10.95
CA ASP A 155 -11.14 -6.05 -9.85
C ASP A 155 -11.24 -4.59 -9.36
N THR A 156 -10.60 -3.64 -10.04
CA THR A 156 -10.54 -2.24 -9.59
C THR A 156 -10.65 -1.23 -10.73
N ASP A 157 -11.43 -0.17 -10.50
CA ASP A 157 -11.47 1.01 -11.36
C ASP A 157 -10.55 2.14 -10.86
N ASP A 158 -9.92 1.98 -9.68
CA ASP A 158 -8.96 2.96 -9.13
C ASP A 158 -7.67 3.03 -9.98
N PRO A 159 -7.39 4.15 -10.67
CA PRO A 159 -6.22 4.28 -11.52
C PRO A 159 -4.90 4.09 -10.77
N ASN A 160 -4.85 4.41 -9.47
CA ASN A 160 -3.64 4.22 -8.66
C ASN A 160 -3.33 2.73 -8.47
N ARG A 161 -4.35 1.92 -8.18
CA ARG A 161 -4.20 0.47 -7.98
C ARG A 161 -3.76 -0.24 -9.25
N ILE A 162 -4.36 0.15 -10.37
CA ILE A 162 -3.97 -0.31 -11.70
C ILE A 162 -2.49 0.03 -11.94
N MET A 163 -2.11 1.28 -11.73
CA MET A 163 -0.75 1.77 -11.95
C MET A 163 0.30 1.05 -11.09
N ILE A 164 0.04 0.90 -9.79
CA ILE A 164 0.94 0.20 -8.86
C ILE A 164 1.12 -1.27 -9.27
N SER A 165 0.05 -1.91 -9.71
CA SER A 165 0.08 -3.32 -10.14
C SER A 165 0.83 -3.51 -11.45
N GLU A 166 0.63 -2.61 -12.42
CA GLU A 166 1.40 -2.63 -13.67
C GLU A 166 2.88 -2.32 -13.44
N TYR A 167 3.20 -1.38 -12.54
CA TYR A 167 4.57 -1.14 -12.10
C TYR A 167 5.21 -2.41 -11.49
N ALA A 168 4.46 -3.16 -10.68
CA ALA A 168 4.92 -4.44 -10.16
C ALA A 168 5.13 -5.48 -11.28
N LYS A 169 4.25 -5.56 -12.28
CA LYS A 169 4.43 -6.43 -13.46
C LYS A 169 5.71 -6.10 -14.24
N VAL A 170 6.09 -4.82 -14.38
CA VAL A 170 7.39 -4.43 -14.96
C VAL A 170 8.54 -5.03 -14.15
N ARG A 171 8.48 -4.96 -12.82
CA ARG A 171 9.51 -5.54 -11.95
C ARG A 171 9.58 -7.06 -12.06
N VAL A 172 8.44 -7.74 -12.26
CA VAL A 172 8.41 -9.18 -12.49
C VAL A 172 9.15 -9.54 -13.78
N TYR A 173 8.87 -8.84 -14.88
CA TYR A 173 9.59 -9.05 -16.15
C TYR A 173 11.09 -8.80 -16.01
N LEU A 174 11.50 -7.75 -15.28
CA LEU A 174 12.91 -7.52 -15.00
C LEU A 174 13.54 -8.65 -14.16
N SER A 175 12.82 -9.21 -13.19
CA SER A 175 13.30 -10.36 -12.40
C SER A 175 13.42 -11.63 -13.25
N GLN A 176 12.64 -11.75 -14.32
CA GLN A 176 12.74 -12.82 -15.32
C GLN A 176 13.86 -12.59 -16.35
N ASN A 177 14.57 -11.46 -16.32
CA ASN A 177 15.41 -10.96 -17.42
C ASN A 177 14.66 -10.80 -18.76
N ASP A 178 13.33 -10.64 -18.73
CA ASP A 178 12.53 -10.32 -19.91
C ASP A 178 12.52 -8.81 -20.15
N CYS A 179 13.65 -8.31 -20.64
CA CYS A 179 13.89 -6.88 -20.78
C CYS A 179 12.95 -6.22 -21.80
N ASP A 180 12.52 -6.97 -22.83
CA ASP A 180 11.63 -6.48 -23.87
C ASP A 180 10.22 -6.23 -23.35
N ARG A 181 9.60 -7.22 -22.67
CA ARG A 181 8.27 -7.01 -22.06
C ARG A 181 8.32 -5.97 -20.96
N ALA A 182 9.39 -5.93 -20.16
CA ALA A 182 9.58 -4.89 -19.16
C ALA A 182 9.60 -3.48 -19.77
N LYS A 183 10.39 -3.28 -20.83
CA LYS A 183 10.49 -1.98 -21.52
C LYS A 183 9.17 -1.59 -22.19
N GLN A 184 8.52 -2.51 -22.88
CA GLN A 184 7.24 -2.25 -23.55
C GLN A 184 6.16 -1.84 -22.55
N LEU A 185 6.04 -2.57 -21.43
CA LEU A 185 5.06 -2.24 -20.40
C LEU A 185 5.39 -0.90 -19.73
N TYR A 186 6.67 -0.66 -19.41
CA TYR A 186 7.09 0.60 -18.81
C TYR A 186 6.73 1.82 -19.68
N ILE A 187 6.91 1.73 -21.01
CA ILE A 187 6.53 2.82 -21.93
C ILE A 187 5.03 3.14 -21.83
N LYS A 188 4.17 2.12 -21.67
CA LYS A 188 2.72 2.32 -21.55
C LYS A 188 2.36 3.09 -20.27
N ILE A 189 3.01 2.75 -19.17
CA ILE A 189 2.68 3.32 -17.86
C ILE A 189 3.48 4.59 -17.51
N LYS A 190 4.50 4.94 -18.31
CA LYS A 190 5.42 6.03 -17.99
C LYS A 190 4.71 7.38 -17.82
N THR A 191 3.80 7.71 -18.73
CA THR A 191 3.06 8.98 -18.68
C THR A 191 2.23 9.07 -17.41
N ASP A 192 1.50 8.01 -17.07
CA ASP A 192 0.71 7.97 -15.85
C ASP A 192 1.62 8.07 -14.60
N LEU A 193 2.79 7.42 -14.61
CA LEU A 193 3.79 7.57 -13.54
C LEU A 193 4.32 9.01 -13.39
N ASP A 194 4.30 9.83 -14.43
CA ASP A 194 4.66 11.25 -14.35
C ASP A 194 3.62 12.07 -13.57
N GLU A 195 2.36 11.62 -13.53
CA GLU A 195 1.25 12.27 -12.81
C GLU A 195 1.26 11.97 -11.30
N PHE A 196 2.11 11.05 -10.85
CA PHE A 196 2.18 10.59 -9.45
C PHE A 196 3.55 10.92 -8.82
N PRO A 197 3.72 12.11 -8.21
CA PRO A 197 5.00 12.58 -7.67
C PRO A 197 5.68 11.62 -6.68
N GLN A 198 4.90 10.82 -5.96
CA GLN A 198 5.38 9.82 -5.01
C GLN A 198 6.23 8.72 -5.67
N PHE A 199 6.08 8.48 -6.97
CA PHE A 199 6.86 7.47 -7.70
C PHE A 199 8.13 8.01 -8.35
N ARG A 200 8.38 9.33 -8.33
CA ARG A 200 9.49 9.95 -9.07
C ARG A 200 10.86 9.34 -8.78
N LYS A 201 11.20 9.13 -7.50
CA LYS A 201 12.49 8.54 -7.09
C LYS A 201 12.61 7.05 -7.46
N ASN A 202 11.49 6.33 -7.42
CA ASN A 202 11.44 4.91 -7.77
C ASN A 202 11.48 4.70 -9.29
N ARG A 203 10.93 5.66 -10.05
CA ARG A 203 10.96 5.68 -11.51
C ARG A 203 12.38 5.71 -12.06
N GLU A 204 13.23 6.61 -11.58
CA GLU A 204 14.63 6.70 -12.05
C GLU A 204 15.40 5.40 -11.83
N LYS A 205 15.17 4.74 -10.68
CA LYS A 205 15.74 3.42 -10.41
C LYS A 205 15.22 2.36 -11.37
N LEU A 206 13.91 2.35 -11.63
CA LEU A 206 13.29 1.41 -12.55
C LEU A 206 13.83 1.62 -13.99
N GLU A 207 13.92 2.87 -14.44
CA GLU A 207 14.50 3.22 -15.75
C GLU A 207 15.94 2.75 -15.88
N ASN A 208 16.76 2.95 -14.84
CA ASN A 208 18.13 2.45 -14.81
C ASN A 208 18.17 0.91 -14.85
N ARG A 209 17.29 0.23 -14.12
CA ARG A 209 17.18 -1.24 -14.18
C ARG A 209 16.79 -1.73 -15.57
N ILE A 210 15.82 -1.09 -16.23
CA ILE A 210 15.40 -1.43 -17.60
C ILE A 210 16.56 -1.21 -18.57
N LYS A 211 17.23 -0.06 -18.48
CA LYS A 211 18.39 0.26 -19.34
C LYS A 211 19.51 -0.77 -19.17
N ASN A 212 19.85 -1.13 -17.93
CA ASN A 212 20.88 -2.12 -17.65
C ASN A 212 20.47 -3.52 -18.12
N CYS A 213 19.19 -3.89 -17.98
CA CYS A 213 18.65 -5.16 -18.48
C CYS A 213 18.87 -5.26 -20.00
N VAL A 214 18.46 -4.23 -20.75
CA VAL A 214 18.56 -4.21 -22.22
C VAL A 214 20.02 -4.19 -22.71
N ASN A 215 20.91 -3.50 -22.01
CA ASN A 215 22.31 -3.33 -22.43
C ASN A 215 23.23 -4.51 -22.06
N ASN A 216 22.77 -5.43 -21.21
CA ASN A 216 23.53 -6.60 -20.76
C ASN A 216 23.14 -7.90 -21.49
N ILE A 217 22.42 -7.78 -22.63
CA ILE A 217 22.05 -8.88 -23.53
C ILE A 217 23.00 -8.91 -24.73
#